data_AF-A0A6G1KEB4-F1
#
_entry.id   AF-A0A6G1KEB4-F1
#
_cell.length_a   1.000
_cell.length_b   1.000
_cell.length_c   1.000
_cell.angle_alpha   90.00
_cell.angle_beta   90.00
_cell.angle_gamma   90.00
#
_symmetry.space_group_name_H-M   'P 1'
#
loop_
_entity.id
_entity.type
_entity.pdbx_description
1 polymer ?
#
loop_
_entity_poly.entity_id
_entity_poly.type
_entity_poly.pdbx_seq_one_letter_code
_entity_poly.pdbx_strand_id
1 'polypeptide(L)'
;MGPRRLKGYMHIFDPHTVFKAGFPNFYRKQGHVYNKDASHRHIDWFEREWTGDDDDRYISAWDGKISKLVVQAVDDIYDDTTNSTWRRTFIRNVSPLYLRIAEWPLNHIDYTRNGGKPTSEDWLLICGKWFVACIAITFVIGTPTSGEGVIRNKGNYDPVPIKYYGYPKVARNLLEMDSPRSYRPSEANPVAERILRPRYLCFLREEGETAKLMPVDEWIQQYKSERNLSYVFVAYTAKQFGNTPEDFHALDQIADAAARNVGATAYWIGHSCMPEEEHMEDDASSISSGAVHRICDVIRGAHSLAIAVGRPSYDVQGSFNNTDLMLQQWGKRVWTFPEVLLAPEGKEIKVYTRGSDLMSPMLLEKKQFAAKVWKDDAFVARQLVDHYEGNLILNQLELVTLALECLVGRETTTKFQGDLSYALMGLLRLRPKVDRTDTAFQAFAR
;
A
#
# COMPACT_ATOMS: atom_id res chain seq x y z
N MET A 1 -19.75 13.08 20.03
CA MET A 1 -19.93 11.80 20.75
C MET A 1 -18.60 11.47 21.40
N GLY A 2 -18.55 11.33 22.73
CA GLY A 2 -17.34 10.89 23.43
C GLY A 2 -17.05 9.40 23.15
N PRO A 3 -15.84 8.92 23.49
CA PRO A 3 -15.51 7.50 23.37
C PRO A 3 -16.49 6.66 24.19
N ARG A 4 -17.04 5.59 23.60
CA ARG A 4 -17.95 4.66 24.28
C ARG A 4 -17.19 3.96 25.42
N ARG A 5 -17.71 4.04 26.64
CA ARG A 5 -17.15 3.33 27.80
C ARG A 5 -17.66 1.89 27.78
N LEU A 6 -16.72 0.95 27.68
CA LEU A 6 -17.00 -0.49 27.76
C LEU A 6 -17.05 -0.94 29.24
N LYS A 7 -17.98 -1.82 29.58
CA LYS A 7 -18.15 -2.45 30.91
C LYS A 7 -16.95 -3.33 31.29
N GLY A 8 -16.27 -3.92 30.31
CA GLY A 8 -15.06 -4.71 30.51
C GLY A 8 -15.27 -5.84 31.51
N TYR A 9 -14.49 -5.87 32.60
CA TYR A 9 -14.56 -6.92 33.64
C TYR A 9 -15.90 -7.00 34.39
N MET A 10 -16.76 -5.99 34.30
CA MET A 10 -18.09 -6.06 34.91
C MET A 10 -18.93 -7.19 34.30
N HIS A 11 -18.68 -7.56 33.04
CA HIS A 11 -19.36 -8.68 32.38
C HIS A 11 -19.07 -10.05 33.01
N ILE A 12 -18.08 -10.17 33.91
CA ILE A 12 -17.87 -11.41 34.69
C ILE A 12 -19.11 -11.75 35.52
N PHE A 13 -19.81 -10.73 36.02
CA PHE A 13 -20.95 -10.89 36.91
C PHE A 13 -22.28 -11.03 36.17
N ASP A 14 -22.28 -10.97 34.84
CA ASP A 14 -23.50 -11.13 34.06
C ASP A 14 -23.98 -12.60 34.08
N PRO A 15 -25.30 -12.84 34.17
CA PRO A 15 -25.86 -14.17 34.35
C PRO A 15 -25.61 -15.11 33.16
N HIS A 16 -25.32 -14.55 31.99
CA HIS A 16 -25.07 -15.30 30.76
C HIS A 16 -23.58 -15.57 30.49
N THR A 17 -22.69 -15.08 31.37
CA THR A 17 -21.24 -15.30 31.27
C THR A 17 -20.86 -16.62 31.89
N VAL A 18 -20.09 -17.43 31.14
CA VAL A 18 -19.66 -18.77 31.52
C VAL A 18 -18.15 -18.77 31.75
N PHE A 19 -17.72 -19.39 32.84
CA PHE A 19 -16.31 -19.61 33.15
C PHE A 19 -15.74 -20.86 32.46
N LYS A 20 -14.48 -20.78 32.02
CA LYS A 20 -13.68 -21.88 31.48
C LYS A 20 -12.24 -21.75 32.02
N ALA A 21 -11.61 -22.88 32.32
CA ALA A 21 -10.23 -22.90 32.81
C ALA A 21 -9.18 -22.41 31.79
N GLY A 22 -9.39 -22.67 30.50
CA GLY A 22 -8.53 -22.20 29.41
C GLY A 22 -8.91 -20.82 28.87
N PHE A 23 -7.92 -20.06 28.42
CA PHE A 23 -8.14 -18.72 27.85
C PHE A 23 -9.02 -18.76 26.57
N PRO A 24 -9.92 -17.78 26.36
CA PRO A 24 -10.35 -16.76 27.33
C PRO A 24 -11.22 -17.37 28.45
N ASN A 25 -10.95 -16.96 29.70
CA ASN A 25 -11.52 -17.61 30.89
C ASN A 25 -13.02 -17.36 31.09
N PHE A 26 -13.56 -16.30 30.49
CA PHE A 26 -14.98 -15.96 30.58
C PHE A 26 -15.50 -15.70 29.19
N TYR A 27 -16.66 -16.26 28.86
CA TYR A 27 -17.27 -16.12 27.55
C TYR A 27 -18.79 -16.31 27.63
N ARG A 28 -19.52 -15.74 26.68
CA ARG A 28 -20.93 -15.99 26.42
C ARG A 28 -21.07 -17.07 25.35
N LYS A 29 -22.01 -18.00 25.54
CA LYS A 29 -22.31 -19.06 24.55
C LYS A 29 -22.91 -18.46 23.27
N GLN A 30 -22.67 -19.13 22.15
CA GLN A 30 -23.33 -18.87 20.86
C GLN A 30 -24.84 -19.11 20.97
N GLY A 31 -25.64 -18.45 20.12
CA GLY A 31 -27.08 -18.71 20.07
C GLY A 31 -27.53 -19.53 18.86
N HIS A 32 -26.69 -19.65 17.83
CA HIS A 32 -26.88 -20.62 16.75
C HIS A 32 -25.82 -21.72 16.83
N VAL A 33 -26.23 -22.95 16.51
CA VAL A 33 -25.38 -24.13 16.46
C VAL A 33 -25.62 -24.79 15.10
N TYR A 34 -24.55 -25.22 14.44
CA TYR A 34 -24.64 -25.97 13.19
C TYR A 34 -25.35 -27.31 13.40
N ASN A 35 -25.96 -27.83 12.33
CA ASN A 35 -26.59 -29.14 12.41
C ASN A 35 -25.53 -30.24 12.51
N LYS A 36 -25.76 -31.24 13.36
CA LYS A 36 -24.77 -32.27 13.71
C LYS A 36 -24.80 -33.47 12.75
N ASP A 37 -24.97 -33.20 11.46
CA ASP A 37 -25.21 -34.26 10.47
C ASP A 37 -23.90 -34.91 9.98
N ALA A 38 -22.77 -34.22 10.11
CA ALA A 38 -21.47 -34.70 9.66
C ALA A 38 -20.35 -34.45 10.69
N SER A 39 -19.44 -35.41 10.81
CA SER A 39 -18.19 -35.26 11.56
C SER A 39 -17.06 -34.86 10.62
N HIS A 40 -16.37 -33.78 10.93
CA HIS A 40 -15.24 -33.27 10.17
C HIS A 40 -13.93 -33.67 10.82
N ARG A 41 -12.94 -33.93 9.97
CA ARG A 41 -11.56 -34.22 10.37
C ARG A 41 -10.65 -33.07 9.99
N HIS A 42 -9.79 -32.66 10.91
CA HIS A 42 -8.71 -31.70 10.68
C HIS A 42 -7.39 -32.28 11.17
N ILE A 43 -6.33 -32.06 10.39
CA ILE A 43 -4.96 -32.36 10.76
C ILE A 43 -4.23 -31.02 10.85
N ASP A 44 -3.67 -30.70 12.02
CA ASP A 44 -2.93 -29.45 12.21
C ASP A 44 -1.48 -29.55 11.68
N TRP A 45 -0.76 -28.43 11.70
CA TRP A 45 0.65 -28.37 11.25
C TRP A 45 1.60 -29.28 12.05
N PHE A 46 1.18 -29.78 13.22
CA PHE A 46 1.93 -30.73 14.04
C PHE A 46 1.42 -32.17 13.86
N GLU A 47 0.68 -32.44 12.80
CA GLU A 47 0.10 -33.74 12.44
C GLU A 47 -0.86 -34.31 13.50
N ARG A 48 -1.39 -33.46 14.39
CA ARG A 48 -2.38 -33.92 15.38
C ARG A 48 -3.75 -33.96 14.71
N GLU A 49 -4.39 -35.12 14.82
CA GLU A 49 -5.72 -35.35 14.27
C GLU A 49 -6.78 -34.90 15.27
N TRP A 50 -7.70 -34.06 14.80
CA TRP A 50 -8.92 -33.71 15.51
C TRP A 50 -10.13 -34.16 14.69
N THR A 51 -11.12 -34.76 15.36
CA THR A 51 -12.38 -35.18 14.76
C THR A 51 -13.54 -34.67 15.59
N GLY A 52 -14.57 -34.12 14.95
CA GLY A 52 -15.81 -33.75 15.64
C GLY A 52 -16.80 -33.00 14.75
N ASP A 53 -17.88 -32.52 15.37
CA ASP A 53 -18.99 -31.82 14.71
C ASP A 53 -18.53 -30.54 13.98
N ASP A 54 -19.33 -30.08 13.02
CA ASP A 54 -19.15 -28.78 12.38
C ASP A 54 -19.37 -27.64 13.38
N ASP A 55 -18.35 -26.81 13.58
CA ASP A 55 -18.43 -25.59 14.38
C ASP A 55 -17.29 -24.60 14.08
N ASP A 56 -17.56 -23.32 14.34
CA ASP A 56 -16.57 -22.25 14.14
C ASP A 56 -15.35 -22.46 15.04
N ARG A 57 -14.17 -22.52 14.43
CA ARG A 57 -12.90 -22.83 15.10
C ARG A 57 -11.78 -21.89 14.66
N TYR A 58 -10.77 -21.78 15.52
CA TYR A 58 -9.50 -21.13 15.21
C TYR A 58 -8.34 -22.01 15.67
N ILE A 59 -7.18 -21.81 15.05
CA ILE A 59 -5.93 -22.42 15.50
C ILE A 59 -5.37 -21.54 16.61
N SER A 60 -5.24 -22.11 17.81
CA SER A 60 -4.71 -21.40 18.97
C SER A 60 -3.24 -21.04 18.77
N ALA A 61 -2.93 -19.75 18.84
CA ALA A 61 -1.55 -19.24 18.71
C ALA A 61 -0.64 -19.64 19.89
N TRP A 62 -1.18 -20.24 20.96
CA TRP A 62 -0.41 -20.65 22.13
C TRP A 62 0.12 -22.09 22.02
N ASP A 63 -0.72 -23.02 21.60
CA ASP A 63 -0.44 -24.47 21.57
C ASP A 63 -0.63 -25.11 20.20
N GLY A 64 -1.01 -24.31 19.19
CA GLY A 64 -1.30 -24.74 17.82
C GLY A 64 -2.54 -25.63 17.69
N LYS A 65 -3.30 -25.84 18.77
CA LYS A 65 -4.46 -26.73 18.76
C LYS A 65 -5.69 -26.01 18.23
N ILE A 66 -6.59 -26.77 17.62
CA ILE A 66 -7.88 -26.22 17.25
C ILE A 66 -8.72 -25.96 18.49
N SER A 67 -9.25 -24.74 18.60
CA SER A 67 -10.17 -24.32 19.66
C SER A 67 -11.42 -23.70 19.05
N LYS A 68 -12.56 -23.82 19.75
CA LYS A 68 -13.81 -23.17 19.34
C LYS A 68 -13.62 -21.66 19.28
N LEU A 69 -14.11 -21.04 18.21
CA LEU A 69 -13.96 -19.60 17.95
C LEU A 69 -14.57 -18.78 19.08
N VAL A 70 -13.73 -17.94 19.69
CA VAL A 70 -14.16 -16.94 20.66
C VAL A 70 -13.72 -15.56 20.16
N VAL A 71 -14.67 -14.67 19.93
CA VAL A 71 -14.42 -13.32 19.40
C VAL A 71 -14.60 -12.29 20.51
N GLN A 72 -13.71 -11.30 20.54
CA GLN A 72 -13.84 -10.15 21.43
C GLN A 72 -14.93 -9.21 20.93
N ALA A 73 -15.91 -8.90 21.77
CA ALA A 73 -17.08 -8.11 21.43
C ALA A 73 -17.20 -6.85 22.31
N VAL A 74 -17.70 -5.77 21.70
CA VAL A 74 -18.17 -4.57 22.42
C VAL A 74 -19.44 -4.87 23.20
N ASP A 75 -19.74 -4.07 24.23
CA ASP A 75 -20.88 -4.29 25.13
C ASP A 75 -22.19 -4.54 24.40
N ASP A 76 -22.52 -3.72 23.38
CA ASP A 76 -23.73 -3.89 22.58
C ASP A 76 -23.80 -5.31 21.97
N ILE A 77 -22.73 -5.80 21.36
CA ILE A 77 -22.68 -7.13 20.72
C ILE A 77 -22.60 -8.25 21.77
N TYR A 78 -21.96 -7.98 22.90
CA TYR A 78 -21.86 -8.93 24.00
C TYR A 78 -23.22 -9.15 24.66
N ASP A 79 -24.00 -8.08 24.86
CA ASP A 79 -25.30 -8.05 25.54
C ASP A 79 -26.48 -8.37 24.61
N ASP A 80 -26.42 -7.99 23.32
CA ASP A 80 -27.48 -8.20 22.33
C ASP A 80 -27.76 -9.70 22.03
N THR A 81 -28.91 -9.93 21.40
CA THR A 81 -29.45 -11.22 20.99
C THR A 81 -28.41 -12.11 20.30
N THR A 82 -28.45 -13.40 20.64
CA THR A 82 -27.39 -14.35 20.30
C THR A 82 -27.50 -14.85 18.85
N ASN A 83 -27.45 -13.94 17.86
CA ASN A 83 -27.63 -14.28 16.44
C ASN A 83 -26.34 -14.79 15.76
N SER A 84 -25.33 -15.21 16.53
CA SER A 84 -24.05 -15.71 15.99
C SER A 84 -23.82 -17.19 16.29
N THR A 85 -23.07 -17.82 15.40
CA THR A 85 -22.56 -19.20 15.50
C THR A 85 -21.32 -19.30 16.41
N TRP A 86 -20.61 -18.19 16.62
CA TRP A 86 -19.41 -18.12 17.45
C TRP A 86 -19.67 -17.61 18.88
N ARG A 87 -18.71 -17.90 19.79
CA ARG A 87 -18.76 -17.53 21.22
C ARG A 87 -18.16 -16.15 21.44
N ARG A 88 -18.66 -15.41 22.43
CA ARG A 88 -18.24 -14.01 22.65
C ARG A 88 -17.45 -13.90 23.94
N THR A 89 -16.40 -13.09 23.96
CA THR A 89 -15.80 -12.60 25.20
C THR A 89 -15.85 -11.08 25.17
N PHE A 90 -16.04 -10.45 26.32
CA PHE A 90 -15.93 -9.00 26.42
C PHE A 90 -14.49 -8.56 26.17
N ILE A 91 -14.34 -7.37 25.59
CA ILE A 91 -13.03 -6.74 25.41
C ILE A 91 -12.43 -6.47 26.81
N ARG A 92 -11.21 -6.98 27.01
CA ARG A 92 -10.42 -6.76 28.21
C ARG A 92 -9.18 -6.01 27.81
N ASN A 93 -8.63 -5.26 28.75
CA ASN A 93 -7.25 -4.81 28.65
C ASN A 93 -6.95 -4.02 27.37
N VAL A 94 -7.84 -3.08 26.99
CA VAL A 94 -7.77 -2.28 25.74
C VAL A 94 -6.39 -1.63 25.56
N SER A 95 -5.72 -1.27 26.66
CA SER A 95 -4.38 -0.73 26.68
C SER A 95 -3.48 -1.46 27.71
N PRO A 96 -2.15 -1.40 27.56
CA PRO A 96 -1.17 -1.78 28.59
C PRO A 96 -1.44 -1.16 29.98
N LEU A 97 -0.94 -1.81 31.05
CA LEU A 97 -1.21 -1.40 32.44
C LEU A 97 -0.83 0.06 32.72
N TYR A 98 0.35 0.51 32.26
CA TYR A 98 0.81 1.88 32.49
C TYR A 98 -0.04 2.92 31.74
N LEU A 99 -0.54 2.62 30.53
CA LEU A 99 -1.48 3.49 29.82
C LEU A 99 -2.81 3.59 30.56
N ARG A 100 -3.31 2.50 31.14
CA ARG A 100 -4.51 2.56 32.00
C ARG A 100 -4.29 3.39 33.25
N ILE A 101 -3.10 3.31 33.85
CA ILE A 101 -2.75 4.15 35.00
C ILE A 101 -2.66 5.61 34.55
N ALA A 102 -2.15 5.90 33.35
CA ALA A 102 -2.09 7.25 32.80
C ALA A 102 -3.48 7.83 32.46
N GLU A 103 -4.43 6.99 32.05
CA GLU A 103 -5.83 7.38 31.79
C GLU A 103 -6.68 7.46 33.06
N TRP A 104 -6.26 6.81 34.15
CA TRP A 104 -7.02 6.75 35.41
C TRP A 104 -7.38 8.12 36.00
N PRO A 105 -6.52 9.16 35.97
CA PRO A 105 -6.89 10.51 36.40
C PRO A 105 -8.07 11.11 35.63
N LEU A 106 -8.28 10.70 34.37
CA LEU A 106 -9.32 11.23 33.49
C LEU A 106 -10.60 10.37 33.53
N ASN A 107 -10.61 9.24 34.22
CA ASN A 107 -11.68 8.23 34.15
C ASN A 107 -13.07 8.72 34.61
N HIS A 108 -13.13 9.73 35.47
CA HIS A 108 -14.39 10.30 35.97
C HIS A 108 -14.92 11.44 35.10
N ILE A 109 -14.15 11.91 34.11
CA ILE A 109 -14.57 13.04 33.26
C ILE A 109 -15.56 12.51 32.22
N ASP A 110 -16.78 13.03 32.25
CA ASP A 110 -17.79 12.73 31.24
C ASP A 110 -17.61 13.65 30.04
N TYR A 111 -17.03 13.12 28.95
CA TYR A 111 -16.77 13.87 27.71
C TYR A 111 -18.05 14.33 26.99
N THR A 112 -19.23 13.85 27.39
CA THR A 112 -20.51 14.30 26.83
C THR A 112 -21.06 15.53 27.55
N ARG A 113 -20.62 15.78 28.78
CA ARG A 113 -21.00 16.93 29.60
C ARG A 113 -19.95 18.04 29.45
N ASN A 114 -20.37 19.31 29.44
CA ASN A 114 -19.48 20.48 29.37
C ASN A 114 -18.47 20.50 28.19
N GLY A 115 -18.82 19.94 27.03
CA GLY A 115 -17.98 20.01 25.82
C GLY A 115 -16.59 19.37 25.98
N GLY A 116 -16.44 18.42 26.91
CA GLY A 116 -15.17 17.73 27.19
C GLY A 116 -14.19 18.53 28.05
N LYS A 117 -14.61 19.63 28.69
CA LYS A 117 -13.77 20.41 29.61
C LYS A 117 -14.03 20.00 31.07
N PRO A 118 -12.98 19.81 31.89
CA PRO A 118 -13.14 19.51 33.32
C PRO A 118 -13.76 20.68 34.07
N THR A 119 -14.64 20.40 35.03
CA THR A 119 -15.20 21.39 35.95
C THR A 119 -14.16 21.78 37.01
N SER A 120 -14.28 22.94 37.65
CA SER A 120 -13.38 23.40 38.73
C SER A 120 -13.23 22.38 39.87
N GLU A 121 -14.28 21.63 40.19
CA GLU A 121 -14.27 20.57 41.20
C GLU A 121 -13.54 19.30 40.72
N ASP A 122 -13.61 19.00 39.43
CA ASP A 122 -12.93 17.85 38.83
C ASP A 122 -11.39 18.05 38.85
N TRP A 123 -10.91 19.29 38.74
CA TRP A 123 -9.48 19.61 38.75
C TRP A 123 -8.76 19.15 40.01
N LEU A 124 -9.40 19.25 41.18
CA LEU A 124 -8.79 18.80 42.44
C LEU A 124 -8.60 17.27 42.44
N LEU A 125 -9.61 16.53 41.98
CA LEU A 125 -9.56 15.07 41.86
C LEU A 125 -8.58 14.61 40.78
N ILE A 126 -8.51 15.33 39.66
CA ILE A 126 -7.51 15.09 38.60
C ILE A 126 -6.11 15.24 39.16
N CYS A 127 -5.80 16.35 39.85
CA CYS A 127 -4.48 16.59 40.43
C CYS A 127 -4.08 15.50 41.44
N GLY A 128 -4.99 15.10 42.33
CA GLY A 128 -4.75 14.04 43.30
C GLY A 128 -4.49 12.68 42.64
N LYS A 129 -5.33 12.27 41.69
CA LYS A 129 -5.15 11.03 40.95
C LYS A 129 -3.90 11.05 40.06
N TRP A 130 -3.58 12.20 39.48
CA TRP A 130 -2.40 12.38 38.63
C TRP A 130 -1.11 12.13 39.42
N PHE A 131 -0.99 12.68 40.62
CA PHE A 131 0.16 12.44 41.49
C PHE A 131 0.35 10.94 41.81
N VAL A 132 -0.73 10.26 42.18
CA VAL A 132 -0.71 8.80 42.44
C VAL A 132 -0.38 8.00 41.17
N ALA A 133 -0.93 8.40 40.03
CA ALA A 133 -0.64 7.78 38.74
C ALA A 133 0.83 7.92 38.35
N CYS A 134 1.44 9.10 38.55
CA CYS A 134 2.87 9.32 38.29
C CYS A 134 3.77 8.42 39.14
N ILE A 135 3.47 8.27 40.44
CA ILE A 135 4.18 7.35 41.32
C ILE A 135 4.05 5.91 40.80
N ALA A 136 2.82 5.46 40.55
CA ALA A 136 2.55 4.11 40.06
C ALA A 136 3.24 3.83 38.70
N ILE A 137 3.22 4.78 37.75
CA ILE A 137 3.91 4.67 36.46
C ILE A 137 5.42 4.57 36.67
N THR A 138 6.00 5.34 37.60
CA THR A 138 7.44 5.29 37.90
C THR A 138 7.84 3.90 38.39
N PHE A 139 7.02 3.26 39.22
CA PHE A 139 7.25 1.87 39.64
C PHE A 139 7.09 0.87 38.50
N VAL A 140 6.06 1.02 37.64
CA VAL A 140 5.82 0.08 36.52
C VAL A 140 6.88 0.21 35.42
N ILE A 141 7.38 1.41 35.13
CA ILE A 141 8.44 1.63 34.14
C ILE A 141 9.81 1.28 34.74
N GLY A 142 10.02 1.54 36.03
CA GLY A 142 11.27 1.24 36.74
C GLY A 142 11.54 -0.25 36.93
N THR A 143 10.52 -1.13 36.78
CA THR A 143 10.75 -2.57 36.73
C THR A 143 11.32 -2.98 35.37
N PRO A 144 12.53 -3.57 35.31
CA PRO A 144 13.11 -4.02 34.06
C PRO A 144 12.22 -5.12 33.47
N THR A 145 11.57 -4.81 32.35
CA THR A 145 10.91 -5.81 31.53
C THR A 145 11.90 -6.21 30.45
N SER A 146 12.09 -7.52 30.24
CA SER A 146 12.93 -8.02 29.16
C SER A 146 12.42 -7.44 27.84
N GLY A 147 13.28 -6.71 27.11
CA GLY A 147 13.00 -6.21 25.77
C GLY A 147 12.92 -7.33 24.73
N GLU A 148 13.30 -8.55 25.12
CA GLU A 148 13.16 -9.76 24.34
C GLU A 148 11.67 -10.12 24.19
N GLY A 149 11.26 -10.41 22.94
CA GLY A 149 9.92 -10.90 22.65
C GLY A 149 9.59 -12.14 23.47
N VAL A 150 8.31 -12.35 23.79
CA VAL A 150 7.90 -13.55 24.51
C VAL A 150 8.15 -14.75 23.60
N ILE A 151 9.08 -15.63 23.98
CA ILE A 151 9.30 -16.91 23.29
C ILE A 151 8.02 -17.73 23.43
N ARG A 152 7.27 -17.83 22.32
CA ARG A 152 6.05 -18.63 22.23
C ARG A 152 6.37 -19.98 21.60
N ASN A 153 5.61 -21.00 21.99
CA ASN A 153 5.67 -22.34 21.38
C ASN A 153 7.10 -22.95 21.33
N LYS A 154 7.81 -22.97 22.47
CA LYS A 154 9.17 -23.52 22.59
C LYS A 154 10.21 -22.92 21.62
N GLY A 155 9.97 -21.73 21.06
CA GLY A 155 10.88 -21.09 20.10
C GLY A 155 10.60 -21.41 18.64
N ASN A 156 9.52 -22.12 18.32
CA ASN A 156 9.11 -22.37 16.93
C ASN A 156 8.55 -21.12 16.23
N TYR A 157 8.28 -20.05 16.97
CA TYR A 157 8.00 -18.72 16.44
C TYR A 157 9.09 -17.77 16.93
N ASP A 158 9.59 -16.93 16.03
CA ASP A 158 10.53 -15.89 16.40
C ASP A 158 9.92 -15.00 17.50
N PRO A 159 10.69 -14.68 18.55
CA PRO A 159 10.25 -13.76 19.58
C PRO A 159 10.19 -12.35 18.98
N VAL A 160 9.09 -12.04 18.30
CA VAL A 160 8.85 -10.68 17.82
C VAL A 160 8.71 -9.78 19.05
N PRO A 161 9.49 -8.69 19.17
CA PRO A 161 9.28 -7.72 20.24
C PRO A 161 7.97 -6.97 19.95
N ILE A 162 6.85 -7.48 20.48
CA ILE A 162 5.50 -6.90 20.29
C ILE A 162 5.34 -5.57 21.05
N LYS A 163 6.34 -5.14 21.83
CA LYS A 163 6.24 -3.96 22.68
C LYS A 163 6.92 -2.75 22.03
N TYR A 164 6.18 -2.06 21.18
CA TYR A 164 6.50 -0.70 20.78
C TYR A 164 5.67 0.28 21.63
N TYR A 165 6.34 1.18 22.33
CA TYR A 165 5.72 2.15 23.24
C TYR A 165 5.56 3.55 22.65
N GLY A 166 5.89 3.72 21.37
CA GLY A 166 5.65 4.97 20.64
C GLY A 166 4.36 4.93 19.85
N TYR A 167 4.05 6.04 19.19
CA TYR A 167 3.00 6.08 18.17
C TYR A 167 3.53 5.52 16.85
N PRO A 168 2.77 4.67 16.15
CA PRO A 168 3.15 4.23 14.81
C PRO A 168 3.37 5.44 13.91
N LYS A 169 4.40 5.38 13.05
CA LYS A 169 4.64 6.44 12.04
C LYS A 169 3.42 6.67 11.14
N VAL A 170 2.68 5.60 10.85
CA VAL A 170 1.43 5.60 10.07
C VAL A 170 0.48 4.61 10.73
N ALA A 171 -0.75 5.06 11.05
CA ALA A 171 -1.82 4.22 11.53
C ALA A 171 -3.02 4.31 10.59
N ARG A 172 -3.72 3.19 10.38
CA ARG A 172 -5.03 3.20 9.70
C ARG A 172 -6.08 3.96 10.50
N ASN A 173 -5.95 3.93 11.82
CA ASN A 173 -6.80 4.68 12.74
C ASN A 173 -6.13 6.00 13.12
N LEU A 174 -6.71 7.14 12.73
CA LEU A 174 -6.16 8.46 13.06
C LEU A 174 -5.99 8.71 14.55
N LEU A 175 -6.81 8.06 15.38
CA LEU A 175 -6.74 8.21 16.84
C LEU A 175 -5.47 7.58 17.42
N GLU A 176 -4.78 6.74 16.65
CA GLU A 176 -3.52 6.09 17.03
C GLU A 176 -2.28 6.84 16.50
N MET A 177 -2.46 8.03 15.89
CA MET A 177 -1.36 8.90 15.46
C MET A 177 -0.92 9.82 16.60
N ASP A 178 0.37 10.19 16.63
CA ASP A 178 0.97 11.07 17.66
C ASP A 178 0.33 12.48 17.72
N SER A 179 -0.28 12.93 16.61
CA SER A 179 -0.88 14.27 16.50
C SER A 179 -2.21 14.25 15.74
N PRO A 180 -3.31 13.76 16.33
CA PRO A 180 -4.58 13.57 15.63
C PRO A 180 -5.21 14.89 15.12
N ARG A 181 -4.77 16.05 15.61
CA ARG A 181 -5.24 17.38 15.18
C ARG A 181 -4.47 17.98 14.00
N SER A 182 -3.26 17.50 13.74
CA SER A 182 -2.43 17.99 12.63
C SER A 182 -2.75 17.28 11.32
N TYR A 183 -3.36 16.09 11.39
CA TYR A 183 -3.71 15.30 10.22
C TYR A 183 -5.13 15.58 9.74
N ARG A 184 -5.29 15.87 8.45
CA ARG A 184 -6.61 15.99 7.83
C ARG A 184 -7.24 14.58 7.74
N PRO A 185 -8.58 14.42 7.83
CA PRO A 185 -9.24 13.14 7.62
C PRO A 185 -8.89 12.45 6.27
N SER A 186 -8.50 13.23 5.26
CA SER A 186 -7.99 12.74 3.98
C SER A 186 -6.61 12.06 4.05
N GLU A 187 -5.89 12.22 5.16
CA GLU A 187 -4.57 11.62 5.40
C GLU A 187 -4.66 10.31 6.20
N ALA A 188 -5.84 10.00 6.76
CA ALA A 188 -6.16 8.76 7.49
C ALA A 188 -6.15 7.52 6.61
N ASN A 189 -6.68 7.68 5.40
CA ASN A 189 -6.59 6.68 4.37
C ASN A 189 -5.31 6.98 3.59
N PRO A 190 -4.28 6.13 3.65
CA PRO A 190 -3.06 6.28 2.86
C PRO A 190 -3.30 6.03 1.35
N VAL A 191 -4.51 6.28 0.87
CA VAL A 191 -4.80 6.41 -0.55
C VAL A 191 -4.79 7.91 -0.81
N ALA A 192 -3.60 8.48 -1.01
CA ALA A 192 -3.45 9.88 -1.42
C ALA A 192 -4.46 10.22 -2.53
N GLU A 193 -5.06 11.41 -2.46
CA GLU A 193 -6.12 11.85 -3.38
C GLU A 193 -5.79 11.48 -4.83
N ARG A 194 -6.74 10.79 -5.47
CA ARG A 194 -6.58 10.33 -6.84
C ARG A 194 -6.65 11.51 -7.79
N ILE A 195 -5.48 12.02 -8.18
CA ILE A 195 -5.40 12.91 -9.33
C ILE A 195 -5.71 12.05 -10.56
N LEU A 196 -6.87 12.30 -11.17
CA LEU A 196 -7.37 11.52 -12.32
C LEU A 196 -6.61 11.80 -13.61
N ARG A 197 -5.70 12.79 -13.61
CA ARG A 197 -5.06 13.33 -14.82
C ARG A 197 -3.59 13.69 -14.61
N PRO A 198 -2.78 13.67 -15.68
CA PRO A 198 -1.44 14.28 -15.68
C PRO A 198 -1.55 15.78 -15.41
N ARG A 199 -0.54 16.38 -14.76
CA ARG A 199 -0.48 17.83 -14.59
C ARG A 199 -0.08 18.54 -15.88
N TYR A 200 0.86 17.96 -16.62
CA TYR A 200 1.41 18.50 -17.85
C TYR A 200 1.34 17.46 -18.96
N LEU A 201 1.13 17.93 -20.18
CA LEU A 201 1.19 17.14 -21.41
C LEU A 201 1.88 17.95 -22.51
N CYS A 202 2.53 17.26 -23.44
CA CYS A 202 3.05 17.84 -24.66
C CYS A 202 1.99 17.72 -25.76
N PHE A 203 1.35 18.84 -26.09
CA PHE A 203 0.29 18.89 -27.11
C PHE A 203 0.89 18.99 -28.51
N LEU A 204 0.39 18.16 -29.41
CA LEU A 204 0.84 18.14 -30.80
C LEU A 204 0.41 19.43 -31.51
N ARG A 205 1.27 19.88 -32.43
CA ARG A 205 0.99 21.00 -33.35
C ARG A 205 1.00 20.50 -34.80
N GLU A 206 0.87 21.43 -35.75
CA GLU A 206 1.02 21.14 -37.17
C GLU A 206 2.34 20.41 -37.48
N GLU A 207 2.39 19.68 -38.59
CA GLU A 207 3.56 18.90 -38.99
C GLU A 207 4.82 19.77 -39.07
N GLY A 208 5.85 19.42 -38.28
CA GLY A 208 7.14 20.11 -38.25
C GLY A 208 7.32 21.13 -37.11
N GLU A 209 6.25 21.47 -36.38
CA GLU A 209 6.38 22.27 -35.15
C GLU A 209 6.60 21.39 -33.91
N THR A 210 7.45 21.85 -33.00
CA THR A 210 7.66 21.17 -31.73
C THR A 210 6.41 21.20 -30.87
N ALA A 211 6.14 20.08 -30.19
CA ALA A 211 5.00 19.97 -29.30
C ALA A 211 5.07 21.02 -28.18
N LYS A 212 3.90 21.55 -27.79
CA LYS A 212 3.82 22.57 -26.74
C LYS A 212 3.57 21.91 -25.40
N LEU A 213 4.49 22.08 -24.45
CA LEU A 213 4.25 21.73 -23.05
C LEU A 213 3.22 22.69 -22.47
N MET A 214 2.11 22.16 -21.95
CA MET A 214 1.10 22.96 -21.25
C MET A 214 0.54 22.22 -20.03
N PRO A 215 0.14 22.94 -18.97
CA PRO A 215 -0.73 22.39 -17.93
C PRO A 215 -2.04 21.89 -18.53
N VAL A 216 -2.49 20.71 -18.11
CA VAL A 216 -3.71 20.08 -18.63
C VAL A 216 -4.94 20.92 -18.28
N ASP A 217 -4.98 21.52 -17.10
CA ASP A 217 -6.09 22.35 -16.65
C ASP A 217 -6.25 23.62 -17.51
N GLU A 218 -5.13 24.26 -17.90
CA GLU A 218 -5.15 25.42 -18.80
C GLU A 218 -5.65 25.04 -20.19
N TRP A 219 -5.21 23.90 -20.73
CA TRP A 219 -5.67 23.43 -22.04
C TRP A 219 -7.19 23.14 -22.03
N ILE A 220 -7.70 22.50 -20.97
CA ILE A 220 -9.14 22.22 -20.84
C ILE A 220 -9.93 23.53 -20.76
N GLN A 221 -9.46 24.53 -20.01
CA GLN A 221 -10.11 25.83 -19.94
C GLN A 221 -10.11 26.55 -21.30
N GLN A 222 -9.01 26.47 -22.04
CA GLN A 222 -8.86 27.12 -23.34
C GLN A 222 -9.76 26.50 -24.42
N TYR A 223 -9.81 25.16 -24.50
CA TYR A 223 -10.49 24.44 -25.59
C TYR A 223 -11.87 23.87 -25.20
N LYS A 224 -12.29 24.00 -23.93
CA LYS A 224 -13.58 23.52 -23.38
C LYS A 224 -13.93 22.06 -23.74
N SER A 225 -12.91 21.24 -24.00
CA SER A 225 -13.07 19.92 -24.61
C SER A 225 -12.43 18.84 -23.74
N GLU A 226 -13.05 18.56 -22.61
CA GLU A 226 -12.55 17.59 -21.64
C GLU A 226 -12.63 16.13 -22.14
N ARG A 227 -13.61 15.81 -23.00
CA ARG A 227 -13.89 14.43 -23.45
C ARG A 227 -12.94 13.90 -24.52
N ASN A 228 -12.21 14.79 -25.20
CA ASN A 228 -11.40 14.42 -26.37
C ASN A 228 -9.90 14.35 -26.05
N LEU A 229 -9.49 14.51 -24.78
CA LEU A 229 -8.09 14.46 -24.40
C LEU A 229 -7.60 13.01 -24.42
N SER A 230 -6.82 12.68 -25.44
CA SER A 230 -6.13 11.39 -25.59
C SER A 230 -4.64 11.62 -25.67
N TYR A 231 -3.86 10.81 -24.95
CA TYR A 231 -2.41 10.94 -24.97
C TYR A 231 -1.70 9.60 -24.95
N VAL A 232 -0.49 9.56 -25.50
CA VAL A 232 0.40 8.39 -25.46
C VAL A 232 1.38 8.56 -24.30
N PHE A 233 1.58 7.49 -23.52
CA PHE A 233 2.67 7.45 -22.54
C PHE A 233 3.95 6.95 -23.22
N VAL A 234 5.05 7.69 -23.07
CA VAL A 234 6.34 7.35 -23.69
C VAL A 234 7.33 6.92 -22.59
N ALA A 235 7.66 5.63 -22.61
CA ALA A 235 8.65 5.04 -21.72
C ALA A 235 10.04 5.03 -22.36
N TYR A 236 11.08 5.36 -21.59
CA TYR A 236 12.47 5.32 -22.04
C TYR A 236 13.41 5.08 -20.85
N THR A 237 14.71 4.95 -21.12
CA THR A 237 15.72 4.84 -20.07
C THR A 237 16.87 5.83 -20.24
N ALA A 238 17.27 6.45 -19.13
CA ALA A 238 18.43 7.32 -19.04
C ALA A 238 19.76 6.61 -19.41
N LYS A 239 19.80 5.26 -19.35
CA LYS A 239 20.97 4.48 -19.79
C LYS A 239 21.13 4.48 -21.33
N GLN A 240 20.06 4.73 -22.08
CA GLN A 240 20.01 4.73 -23.56
C GLN A 240 19.88 6.13 -24.15
N PHE A 241 19.21 7.02 -23.42
CA PHE A 241 19.07 8.43 -23.76
C PHE A 241 19.62 9.21 -22.59
N GLY A 242 20.86 9.67 -22.71
CA GLY A 242 21.48 10.51 -21.70
C GLY A 242 20.74 11.83 -21.54
N ASN A 243 21.12 12.59 -20.51
CA ASN A 243 20.56 13.93 -20.28
C ASN A 243 21.23 14.98 -21.18
N THR A 244 21.42 14.67 -22.46
CA THR A 244 21.96 15.61 -23.45
C THR A 244 20.83 16.21 -24.30
N PRO A 245 20.97 17.45 -24.79
CA PRO A 245 19.96 18.08 -25.64
C PRO A 245 19.64 17.26 -26.90
N GLU A 246 20.63 16.57 -27.48
CA GLU A 246 20.44 15.73 -28.66
C GLU A 246 19.59 14.49 -28.36
N ASP A 247 19.73 13.93 -27.17
CA ASP A 247 18.97 12.76 -26.73
C ASP A 247 17.53 13.15 -26.38
N PHE A 248 17.32 14.31 -25.76
CA PHE A 248 15.99 14.87 -25.55
C PHE A 248 15.27 15.20 -26.87
N HIS A 249 15.99 15.78 -27.84
CA HIS A 249 15.42 16.03 -29.16
C HIS A 249 15.02 14.71 -29.86
N ALA A 250 15.87 13.68 -29.79
CA ALA A 250 15.54 12.37 -30.37
C ALA A 250 14.31 11.73 -29.68
N LEU A 251 14.21 11.86 -28.36
CA LEU A 251 13.05 11.39 -27.60
C LEU A 251 11.76 12.14 -27.98
N ASP A 252 11.83 13.45 -28.14
CA ASP A 252 10.67 14.26 -28.52
C ASP A 252 10.20 13.94 -29.95
N GLN A 253 11.13 13.68 -30.89
CA GLN A 253 10.80 13.20 -32.24
C GLN A 253 10.08 11.84 -32.20
N ILE A 254 10.59 10.90 -31.39
CA ILE A 254 9.96 9.58 -31.22
C ILE A 254 8.58 9.74 -30.59
N ALA A 255 8.44 10.61 -29.59
CA ALA A 255 7.19 10.84 -28.88
C ALA A 255 6.12 11.49 -29.78
N ASP A 256 6.51 12.49 -30.58
CA ASP A 256 5.64 13.14 -31.56
C ASP A 256 5.17 12.11 -32.61
N ALA A 257 6.09 11.35 -33.21
CA ALA A 257 5.75 10.28 -34.15
C ALA A 257 4.81 9.24 -33.51
N ALA A 258 5.06 8.84 -32.26
CA ALA A 258 4.23 7.87 -31.57
C ALA A 258 2.80 8.36 -31.33
N ALA A 259 2.63 9.63 -30.98
CA ALA A 259 1.33 10.25 -30.78
C ALA A 259 0.57 10.42 -32.10
N ARG A 260 1.24 10.88 -33.17
CA ARG A 260 0.66 11.00 -34.51
C ARG A 260 0.22 9.66 -35.09
N ASN A 261 1.04 8.61 -34.94
CA ASN A 261 0.73 7.25 -35.41
C ASN A 261 -0.50 6.61 -34.75
N VAL A 262 -0.97 7.17 -33.63
CA VAL A 262 -2.16 6.71 -32.91
C VAL A 262 -3.33 7.70 -33.06
N GLY A 263 -3.09 8.89 -33.62
CA GLY A 263 -4.07 9.98 -33.67
C GLY A 263 -4.37 10.59 -32.30
N ALA A 264 -3.41 10.52 -31.36
CA ALA A 264 -3.56 11.12 -30.04
C ALA A 264 -3.32 12.63 -30.08
N THR A 265 -4.00 13.38 -29.22
CA THR A 265 -3.86 14.85 -29.14
C THR A 265 -2.55 15.32 -28.50
N ALA A 266 -1.95 14.46 -27.68
CA ALA A 266 -0.76 14.79 -26.90
C ALA A 266 0.07 13.55 -26.58
N TYR A 267 1.23 13.76 -25.97
CA TYR A 267 1.99 12.70 -25.32
C TYR A 267 2.47 13.13 -23.93
N TRP A 268 2.78 12.14 -23.12
CA TRP A 268 3.44 12.31 -21.83
C TRP A 268 4.82 11.67 -21.88
N ILE A 269 5.85 12.44 -21.52
CA ILE A 269 7.23 11.97 -21.42
C ILE A 269 7.89 12.48 -20.13
N GLY A 270 8.69 11.62 -19.50
CA GLY A 270 9.27 11.90 -18.19
C GLY A 270 10.10 13.18 -18.12
N HIS A 271 10.96 13.46 -19.11
CA HIS A 271 11.86 14.63 -19.06
C HIS A 271 11.12 15.98 -19.15
N SER A 272 10.07 16.08 -19.98
CA SER A 272 9.34 17.34 -20.17
C SER A 272 8.15 17.50 -19.22
N CYS A 273 7.45 16.41 -18.92
CA CYS A 273 6.19 16.46 -18.17
C CYS A 273 6.38 16.32 -16.64
N MET A 274 7.63 16.26 -16.17
CA MET A 274 8.02 16.36 -14.76
C MET A 274 9.00 17.53 -14.56
N PRO A 275 8.51 18.75 -14.31
CA PRO A 275 9.40 19.87 -13.99
C PRO A 275 10.19 19.61 -12.70
N GLU A 276 11.45 20.04 -12.66
CA GLU A 276 12.30 19.96 -11.47
C GLU A 276 11.76 20.85 -10.33
N GLU A 277 12.07 20.46 -9.08
CA GLU A 277 11.44 20.95 -7.85
C GLU A 277 11.62 22.47 -7.58
N GLU A 278 12.51 23.15 -8.30
CA GLU A 278 12.89 24.56 -8.05
C GLU A 278 11.80 25.59 -8.41
N HIS A 279 10.75 25.21 -9.15
CA HIS A 279 9.68 26.15 -9.57
C HIS A 279 8.33 25.95 -8.85
N MET A 280 8.28 25.20 -7.75
CA MET A 280 7.05 25.03 -6.95
C MET A 280 7.17 25.76 -5.61
N GLU A 281 6.89 27.06 -5.60
CA GLU A 281 6.97 27.91 -4.39
C GLU A 281 5.92 27.58 -3.30
N ASP A 282 4.86 26.81 -3.61
CA ASP A 282 3.70 26.74 -2.68
C ASP A 282 3.49 25.41 -1.91
N ASP A 283 4.22 24.31 -2.17
CA ASP A 283 3.93 23.01 -1.51
C ASP A 283 5.15 22.06 -1.38
N ALA A 284 6.34 22.63 -1.16
CA ALA A 284 7.63 21.94 -1.26
C ALA A 284 7.90 20.79 -0.26
N SER A 285 7.10 20.63 0.81
CA SER A 285 7.38 19.61 1.86
C SER A 285 6.70 18.25 1.64
N SER A 286 5.71 18.13 0.74
CA SER A 286 4.94 16.89 0.51
C SER A 286 5.01 16.34 -0.92
N ILE A 287 5.53 17.11 -1.88
CA ILE A 287 5.37 16.85 -3.32
C ILE A 287 6.51 16.06 -3.97
N SER A 288 7.74 16.15 -3.43
CA SER A 288 8.95 15.52 -4.02
C SER A 288 8.77 14.02 -4.26
N SER A 289 8.02 13.35 -3.39
CA SER A 289 7.87 11.91 -3.41
C SER A 289 6.58 11.41 -4.07
N GLY A 290 5.57 12.28 -4.21
CA GLY A 290 4.30 11.95 -4.86
C GLY A 290 4.42 11.84 -6.39
N ALA A 291 5.53 12.28 -6.98
CA ALA A 291 5.77 12.22 -8.44
C ALA A 291 5.80 10.78 -8.96
N VAL A 292 6.35 9.86 -8.17
CA VAL A 292 6.55 8.46 -8.55
C VAL A 292 5.22 7.70 -8.68
N HIS A 293 4.31 7.85 -7.70
CA HIS A 293 2.97 7.26 -7.77
C HIS A 293 2.12 7.88 -8.88
N ARG A 294 2.33 9.17 -9.19
CA ARG A 294 1.63 9.85 -10.28
C ARG A 294 1.89 9.20 -11.64
N ILE A 295 3.10 8.70 -11.90
CA ILE A 295 3.43 8.03 -13.18
C ILE A 295 2.51 6.83 -13.41
N CYS A 296 2.29 6.00 -12.40
CA CYS A 296 1.41 4.83 -12.50
C CYS A 296 -0.03 5.21 -12.86
N ASP A 297 -0.53 6.37 -12.43
CA ASP A 297 -1.86 6.84 -12.80
C ASP A 297 -1.90 7.41 -14.22
N VAL A 298 -0.85 8.15 -14.60
CA VAL A 298 -0.69 8.66 -15.96
C VAL A 298 -0.67 7.49 -16.97
N ILE A 299 0.03 6.39 -16.66
CA ILE A 299 0.04 5.19 -17.52
C ILE A 299 -1.37 4.61 -17.65
N ARG A 300 -2.10 4.45 -16.54
CA ARG A 300 -3.48 3.92 -16.54
C ARG A 300 -4.46 4.79 -17.31
N GLY A 301 -4.23 6.10 -17.35
CA GLY A 301 -5.06 7.07 -18.06
C GLY A 301 -4.65 7.29 -19.50
N ALA A 302 -3.51 6.74 -19.95
CA ALA A 302 -3.01 6.90 -21.30
C ALA A 302 -3.86 6.11 -22.31
N HIS A 303 -3.89 6.58 -23.56
CA HIS A 303 -4.51 5.85 -24.65
C HIS A 303 -3.69 4.61 -25.04
N SER A 304 -2.36 4.70 -25.05
CA SER A 304 -1.45 3.60 -25.39
C SER A 304 -0.06 3.85 -24.81
N LEU A 305 0.76 2.79 -24.76
CA LEU A 305 2.16 2.83 -24.37
C LEU A 305 3.05 2.79 -25.62
N ALA A 306 4.01 3.71 -25.69
CA ALA A 306 5.13 3.67 -26.62
C ALA A 306 6.44 3.51 -25.85
N ILE A 307 7.35 2.67 -26.34
CA ILE A 307 8.67 2.47 -25.74
C ILE A 307 9.70 3.01 -26.73
N ALA A 308 10.48 4.00 -26.29
CA ALA A 308 11.63 4.50 -27.01
C ALA A 308 12.87 3.73 -26.57
N VAL A 309 13.57 3.10 -27.52
CA VAL A 309 14.84 2.41 -27.30
C VAL A 309 15.95 3.01 -28.14
N GLY A 310 17.15 3.02 -27.58
CA GLY A 310 18.36 3.51 -28.22
C GLY A 310 19.57 2.68 -27.82
N ARG A 311 20.67 2.87 -28.54
CA ARG A 311 21.96 2.27 -28.15
C ARG A 311 22.42 2.89 -26.82
N PRO A 312 22.77 2.09 -25.80
CA PRO A 312 23.31 2.61 -24.56
C PRO A 312 24.58 3.42 -24.79
N SER A 313 24.74 4.55 -24.09
CA SER A 313 25.88 5.45 -24.29
C SER A 313 27.24 4.80 -23.96
N TYR A 314 27.25 3.74 -23.15
CA TYR A 314 28.45 2.97 -22.79
C TYR A 314 28.78 1.86 -23.80
N ASP A 315 27.92 1.57 -24.77
CA ASP A 315 28.13 0.50 -25.75
C ASP A 315 28.99 0.97 -26.93
N VAL A 316 30.30 1.09 -26.68
CA VAL A 316 31.30 1.51 -27.68
C VAL A 316 31.54 0.42 -28.73
N GLN A 317 31.30 -0.85 -28.39
CA GLN A 317 31.59 -2.02 -29.24
C GLN A 317 30.43 -2.42 -30.18
N GLY A 318 29.26 -1.81 -30.03
CA GLY A 318 28.07 -2.21 -30.80
C GLY A 318 27.59 -3.61 -30.39
N SER A 319 27.46 -3.85 -29.10
CA SER A 319 26.91 -5.09 -28.55
C SER A 319 25.39 -5.12 -28.71
N PHE A 320 24.75 -3.94 -28.67
CA PHE A 320 23.31 -3.75 -28.84
C PHE A 320 22.99 -3.39 -30.30
N ASN A 321 23.11 -4.39 -31.18
CA ASN A 321 22.86 -4.21 -32.62
C ASN A 321 21.40 -4.40 -33.03
N ASN A 322 20.59 -4.99 -32.16
CA ASN A 322 19.18 -5.29 -32.43
C ASN A 322 18.27 -4.61 -31.39
N THR A 323 17.10 -4.16 -31.85
CA THR A 323 16.02 -3.61 -31.04
C THR A 323 15.62 -4.53 -29.89
N ASP A 324 15.59 -5.85 -30.10
CA ASP A 324 15.27 -6.82 -29.03
C ASP A 324 16.26 -6.76 -27.85
N LEU A 325 17.56 -6.56 -28.14
CA LEU A 325 18.59 -6.47 -27.10
C LEU A 325 18.49 -5.14 -26.34
N MET A 326 18.21 -4.05 -27.04
CA MET A 326 17.96 -2.75 -26.41
C MET A 326 16.71 -2.81 -25.52
N LEU A 327 15.66 -3.50 -25.99
CA LEU A 327 14.42 -3.68 -25.24
C LEU A 327 14.63 -4.58 -24.01
N GLN A 328 15.41 -5.66 -24.12
CA GLN A 328 15.80 -6.49 -22.98
C GLN A 328 16.59 -5.69 -21.93
N GLN A 329 17.53 -4.85 -22.37
CA GLN A 329 18.29 -3.99 -21.46
C GLN A 329 17.38 -2.98 -20.74
N TRP A 330 16.44 -2.37 -21.47
CA TRP A 330 15.42 -1.50 -20.88
C TRP A 330 14.61 -2.25 -19.81
N GLY A 331 14.15 -3.46 -20.12
CA GLY A 331 13.34 -4.33 -19.26
C GLY A 331 13.95 -4.77 -17.93
N LYS A 332 15.27 -4.59 -17.75
CA LYS A 332 15.95 -4.90 -16.48
C LYS A 332 15.59 -3.96 -15.34
N ARG A 333 15.01 -2.78 -15.63
CA ARG A 333 14.67 -1.79 -14.60
C ARG A 333 13.36 -2.12 -13.89
N VAL A 334 13.33 -1.84 -12.60
CA VAL A 334 12.13 -1.98 -11.74
C VAL A 334 10.89 -1.29 -12.36
N TRP A 335 11.05 -0.07 -12.86
CA TRP A 335 9.94 0.74 -13.39
C TRP A 335 9.33 0.25 -14.71
N THR A 336 10.02 -0.64 -15.44
CA THR A 336 9.44 -1.23 -16.67
C THR A 336 8.22 -2.09 -16.39
N PHE A 337 8.15 -2.67 -15.19
CA PHE A 337 7.04 -3.53 -14.79
C PHE A 337 5.75 -2.72 -14.62
N PRO A 338 5.71 -1.66 -13.78
CA PRO A 338 4.55 -0.76 -13.75
C PRO A 338 4.23 -0.13 -15.10
N GLU A 339 5.23 0.27 -15.88
CA GLU A 339 5.02 0.88 -17.20
C GLU A 339 4.26 -0.04 -18.16
N VAL A 340 4.66 -1.31 -18.26
CA VAL A 340 4.02 -2.29 -19.14
C VAL A 340 2.71 -2.80 -18.54
N LEU A 341 2.70 -3.26 -17.28
CA LEU A 341 1.55 -3.91 -16.68
C LEU A 341 0.33 -2.99 -16.55
N LEU A 342 0.58 -1.70 -16.28
CA LEU A 342 -0.48 -0.72 -16.12
C LEU A 342 -0.95 -0.11 -17.45
N ALA A 343 -0.27 -0.42 -18.56
CA ALA A 343 -0.68 0.03 -19.88
C ALA A 343 -2.08 -0.52 -20.23
N PRO A 344 -2.86 0.21 -21.05
CA PRO A 344 -4.22 -0.17 -21.42
C PRO A 344 -4.32 -1.60 -21.95
N GLU A 345 -5.34 -2.32 -21.49
CA GLU A 345 -5.63 -3.71 -21.87
C GLU A 345 -5.92 -3.83 -23.37
N GLY A 346 -5.49 -4.94 -23.98
CA GLY A 346 -5.83 -5.30 -25.36
C GLY A 346 -5.19 -4.41 -26.43
N LYS A 347 -4.25 -3.52 -26.06
CA LYS A 347 -3.50 -2.70 -27.00
C LYS A 347 -2.07 -3.19 -27.16
N GLU A 348 -1.61 -3.22 -28.40
CA GLU A 348 -0.22 -3.50 -28.72
C GLU A 348 0.69 -2.35 -28.26
N ILE A 349 1.86 -2.71 -27.73
CA ILE A 349 2.88 -1.76 -27.30
C ILE A 349 3.80 -1.48 -28.50
N LYS A 350 3.92 -0.21 -28.87
CA LYS A 350 4.74 0.22 -30.01
C LYS A 350 6.15 0.54 -29.56
N VAL A 351 7.15 -0.16 -30.10
CA VAL A 351 8.57 0.04 -29.80
C VAL A 351 9.25 0.81 -30.93
N TYR A 352 9.82 1.96 -30.61
CA TYR A 352 10.49 2.86 -31.53
C TYR A 352 12.00 2.83 -31.27
N THR A 353 12.79 2.61 -32.31
CA THR A 353 14.26 2.59 -32.20
C THR A 353 14.83 3.91 -32.69
N ARG A 354 15.75 4.50 -31.94
CA ARG A 354 16.45 5.72 -32.37
C ARG A 354 17.18 5.48 -33.71
N GLY A 355 16.92 6.34 -34.69
CA GLY A 355 17.56 6.26 -36.01
C GLY A 355 16.98 5.21 -36.95
N SER A 356 15.91 4.51 -36.58
CA SER A 356 15.12 3.68 -37.49
C SER A 356 13.97 4.48 -38.11
N ASP A 357 13.20 3.85 -39.00
CA ASP A 357 11.95 4.42 -39.48
C ASP A 357 10.93 4.52 -38.33
N LEU A 358 10.49 5.74 -38.04
CA LEU A 358 9.51 6.02 -36.98
C LEU A 358 8.06 5.77 -37.44
N MET A 359 7.82 5.56 -38.74
CA MET A 359 6.50 5.24 -39.27
C MET A 359 6.17 3.75 -39.17
N SER A 360 7.17 2.89 -39.02
CA SER A 360 7.04 1.44 -38.91
C SER A 360 7.61 0.88 -37.59
N PRO A 361 7.01 1.23 -36.42
CA PRO A 361 7.46 0.73 -35.14
C PRO A 361 7.30 -0.79 -35.01
N MET A 362 8.14 -1.41 -34.19
CA MET A 362 7.98 -2.81 -33.81
C MET A 362 6.77 -2.95 -32.89
N LEU A 363 5.80 -3.77 -33.28
CA LEU A 363 4.61 -4.05 -32.48
C LEU A 363 4.86 -5.24 -31.55
N LEU A 364 4.54 -5.07 -30.27
CA LEU A 364 4.72 -6.10 -29.27
C LEU A 364 3.48 -6.23 -28.39
N GLU A 365 2.88 -7.41 -28.38
CA GLU A 365 1.81 -7.75 -27.45
C GLU A 365 2.34 -7.83 -26.02
N LYS A 366 1.55 -7.38 -25.05
CA LYS A 366 1.92 -7.41 -23.62
C LYS A 366 2.29 -8.81 -23.13
N LYS A 367 1.59 -9.85 -23.60
CA LYS A 367 1.86 -11.27 -23.28
C LYS A 367 3.26 -11.74 -23.72
N GLN A 368 3.85 -11.10 -24.72
CA GLN A 368 5.17 -11.45 -25.22
C GLN A 368 6.31 -10.85 -24.40
N PHE A 369 6.04 -9.87 -23.52
CA PHE A 369 7.09 -9.23 -22.69
C PHE A 369 7.76 -10.23 -21.75
N ALA A 370 7.00 -11.13 -21.13
CA ALA A 370 7.55 -12.17 -20.28
C ALA A 370 8.60 -13.03 -21.01
N ALA A 371 8.35 -13.38 -22.27
CA ALA A 371 9.28 -14.23 -23.03
C ALA A 371 10.42 -13.46 -23.71
N LYS A 372 10.16 -12.24 -24.22
CA LYS A 372 11.13 -11.50 -25.03
C LYS A 372 11.99 -10.52 -24.21
N VAL A 373 11.43 -9.95 -23.14
CA VAL A 373 12.03 -8.83 -22.39
C VAL A 373 12.48 -9.29 -20.99
N TRP A 374 11.62 -10.00 -20.26
CA TRP A 374 11.87 -10.42 -18.88
C TRP A 374 12.23 -11.90 -18.78
N LYS A 375 13.32 -12.29 -19.45
CA LYS A 375 13.71 -13.70 -19.60
C LYS A 375 14.07 -14.39 -18.28
N ASP A 376 14.65 -13.64 -17.34
CA ASP A 376 15.17 -14.19 -16.08
C ASP A 376 14.03 -14.65 -15.14
N ASP A 377 12.87 -14.00 -15.19
CA ASP A 377 11.70 -14.27 -14.35
C ASP A 377 10.41 -14.50 -15.16
N ALA A 378 10.55 -14.99 -16.39
CA ALA A 378 9.47 -15.11 -17.38
C ALA A 378 8.22 -15.84 -16.87
N PHE A 379 8.40 -16.88 -16.04
CA PHE A 379 7.28 -17.68 -15.52
C PHE A 379 6.42 -16.92 -14.50
N VAL A 380 7.07 -16.14 -13.62
CA VAL A 380 6.40 -15.30 -12.62
C VAL A 380 5.80 -14.08 -13.30
N ALA A 381 6.56 -13.44 -14.19
CA ALA A 381 6.12 -12.26 -14.91
C ALA A 381 4.90 -12.53 -15.80
N ARG A 382 4.80 -13.72 -16.41
CA ARG A 382 3.65 -14.11 -17.22
C ARG A 382 2.35 -14.16 -16.41
N GLN A 383 2.38 -14.69 -15.19
CA GLN A 383 1.19 -14.74 -14.32
C GLN A 383 0.70 -13.32 -13.97
N LEU A 384 1.63 -12.39 -13.76
CA LEU A 384 1.29 -10.99 -13.51
C LEU A 384 0.74 -10.31 -14.77
N VAL A 385 1.31 -10.57 -15.96
CA VAL A 385 0.74 -10.07 -17.22
C VAL A 385 -0.67 -10.60 -17.43
N ASP A 386 -0.90 -11.90 -17.23
CA ASP A 386 -2.21 -12.51 -17.37
C ASP A 386 -3.22 -11.94 -16.35
N HIS A 387 -2.74 -11.54 -15.16
CA HIS A 387 -3.55 -10.83 -14.18
C HIS A 387 -4.01 -9.45 -14.64
N TYR A 388 -3.08 -8.63 -15.12
CA TYR A 388 -3.40 -7.26 -15.57
C TYR A 388 -4.13 -7.21 -16.92
N GLU A 389 -4.09 -8.30 -17.71
CA GLU A 389 -4.89 -8.49 -18.93
C GLU A 389 -6.23 -9.22 -18.66
N GLY A 390 -6.60 -9.45 -17.39
CA GLY A 390 -7.88 -10.07 -17.03
C GLY A 390 -8.03 -11.56 -17.39
N ASN A 391 -6.97 -12.23 -17.87
CA ASN A 391 -7.00 -13.66 -18.22
C ASN A 391 -6.90 -14.57 -16.97
N LEU A 392 -6.29 -14.06 -15.91
CA LEU A 392 -6.13 -14.72 -14.62
C LEU A 392 -6.52 -13.74 -13.50
N ILE A 393 -7.12 -14.20 -12.42
CA ILE A 393 -7.37 -13.34 -11.24
C ILE A 393 -6.60 -13.93 -10.08
N LEU A 394 -5.47 -13.30 -9.75
CA LEU A 394 -4.65 -13.66 -8.61
C LEU A 394 -5.31 -13.13 -7.32
N ASN A 395 -5.21 -13.90 -6.24
CA ASN A 395 -5.57 -13.40 -4.92
C ASN A 395 -4.60 -12.26 -4.52
N GLN A 396 -5.03 -11.37 -3.64
CA GLN A 396 -4.22 -10.23 -3.19
C GLN A 396 -2.86 -10.67 -2.61
N LEU A 397 -2.82 -11.76 -1.85
CA LEU A 397 -1.57 -12.31 -1.31
C LEU A 397 -0.63 -12.79 -2.43
N GLU A 398 -1.16 -13.56 -3.39
CA GLU A 398 -0.39 -14.06 -4.53
C GLU A 398 0.12 -12.91 -5.40
N LEU A 399 -0.73 -11.92 -5.69
CA LEU A 399 -0.38 -10.74 -6.45
C LEU A 399 0.79 -9.98 -5.79
N VAL A 400 0.72 -9.75 -4.47
CA VAL A 400 1.77 -9.07 -3.72
C VAL A 400 3.08 -9.87 -3.75
N THR A 401 3.02 -11.17 -3.49
CA THR A 401 4.20 -12.05 -3.45
C THR A 401 4.88 -12.13 -4.81
N LEU A 402 4.13 -12.42 -5.88
CA LEU A 402 4.67 -12.54 -7.24
C LEU A 402 5.22 -11.19 -7.72
N ALA A 403 4.51 -10.08 -7.48
CA ALA A 403 4.98 -8.76 -7.86
C ALA A 403 6.27 -8.37 -7.13
N LEU A 404 6.37 -8.68 -5.83
CA LEU A 404 7.59 -8.42 -5.06
C LEU A 404 8.78 -9.26 -5.58
N GLU A 405 8.57 -10.55 -5.86
CA GLU A 405 9.59 -11.44 -6.43
C GLU A 405 10.16 -10.88 -7.74
N CYS A 406 9.28 -10.44 -8.65
CA CYS A 406 9.69 -9.77 -9.87
C CYS A 406 10.47 -8.47 -9.57
N LEU A 407 9.98 -7.58 -8.71
CA LEU A 407 10.62 -6.29 -8.48
C LEU A 407 12.02 -6.42 -7.83
N VAL A 408 12.21 -7.40 -6.94
CA VAL A 408 13.50 -7.62 -6.24
C VAL A 408 14.60 -8.08 -7.21
N GLY A 409 14.26 -8.86 -8.24
CA GLY A 409 15.23 -9.33 -9.23
C GLY A 409 15.73 -8.26 -10.21
N ARG A 410 15.21 -7.02 -10.15
CA ARG A 410 15.46 -5.96 -11.13
C ARG A 410 16.45 -4.90 -10.67
N GLU A 411 17.11 -4.27 -11.63
CA GLU A 411 18.03 -3.17 -11.38
C GLU A 411 17.26 -1.91 -10.94
N THR A 412 17.69 -1.33 -9.82
CA THR A 412 17.22 -0.04 -9.34
C THR A 412 18.39 0.90 -9.08
N THR A 413 18.25 2.16 -9.51
CA THR A 413 19.09 3.26 -9.05
C THR A 413 18.47 3.75 -7.75
N THR A 414 18.79 3.10 -6.64
CA THR A 414 18.15 3.38 -5.32
C THR A 414 18.37 4.85 -4.95
N LYS A 415 17.32 5.66 -5.06
CA LYS A 415 17.27 7.02 -4.49
C LYS A 415 16.87 6.93 -3.02
N PHE A 416 15.99 5.98 -2.69
CA PHE A 416 15.57 5.67 -1.33
C PHE A 416 15.60 4.17 -1.06
N GLN A 417 15.76 3.80 0.22
CA GLN A 417 15.76 2.40 0.66
C GLN A 417 14.41 1.71 0.41
N GLY A 418 13.31 2.46 0.34
CA GLY A 418 11.96 1.96 0.11
C GLY A 418 11.47 1.95 -1.34
N ASP A 419 12.32 2.25 -2.33
CA ASP A 419 11.90 2.44 -3.74
C ASP A 419 11.14 1.23 -4.32
N LEU A 420 11.55 0.01 -3.97
CA LEU A 420 10.89 -1.22 -4.38
C LEU A 420 9.46 -1.31 -3.81
N SER A 421 9.30 -1.00 -2.53
CA SER A 421 7.99 -0.98 -1.86
C SER A 421 7.07 0.05 -2.51
N TYR A 422 7.58 1.24 -2.84
CA TYR A 422 6.79 2.28 -3.50
C TYR A 422 6.40 1.90 -4.94
N ALA A 423 7.27 1.23 -5.69
CA ALA A 423 6.93 0.68 -7.00
C ALA A 423 5.82 -0.40 -6.90
N LEU A 424 5.95 -1.30 -5.94
CA LEU A 424 4.93 -2.32 -5.65
C LEU A 424 3.58 -1.69 -5.29
N MET A 425 3.58 -0.67 -4.43
CA MET A 425 2.37 0.05 -4.05
C MET A 425 1.73 0.74 -5.26
N GLY A 426 2.56 1.30 -6.15
CA GLY A 426 2.13 1.83 -7.44
C GLY A 426 1.35 0.80 -8.27
N LEU A 427 1.83 -0.45 -8.36
CA LEU A 427 1.13 -1.56 -9.02
C LEU A 427 -0.20 -1.92 -8.34
N LEU A 428 -0.20 -2.00 -7.00
CA LEU A 428 -1.34 -2.38 -6.17
C LEU A 428 -2.39 -1.28 -5.96
N ARG A 429 -2.19 -0.10 -6.57
CA ARG A 429 -3.04 1.09 -6.41
C ARG A 429 -3.09 1.62 -4.96
N LEU A 430 -2.04 1.36 -4.18
CA LEU A 430 -1.83 1.91 -2.84
C LEU A 430 -0.88 3.11 -2.91
N ARG A 431 -1.06 4.11 -2.03
CA ARG A 431 -0.31 5.38 -2.11
C ARG A 431 0.11 5.91 -0.73
N PRO A 432 0.89 5.15 0.04
CA PRO A 432 1.42 5.71 1.26
C PRO A 432 2.28 6.92 0.93
N LYS A 433 2.23 7.92 1.81
CA LYS A 433 3.16 9.05 1.72
C LYS A 433 4.57 8.48 1.88
N VAL A 434 5.40 8.71 0.88
CA VAL A 434 6.82 8.33 0.93
C VAL A 434 7.49 9.12 2.02
N ASP A 435 8.17 8.40 2.90
CA ASP A 435 8.98 8.94 3.97
C ASP A 435 10.43 8.58 3.71
N ARG A 436 11.29 9.61 3.68
CA ARG A 436 12.73 9.45 3.41
C ARG A 436 13.46 8.77 4.57
N THR A 437 12.86 8.73 5.77
CA THR A 437 13.43 8.11 6.97
C THR A 437 13.07 6.64 7.12
N ASP A 438 12.29 6.08 6.19
CA ASP A 438 11.89 4.68 6.26
C ASP A 438 12.97 3.73 5.78
N THR A 439 13.11 2.62 6.50
CA THR A 439 13.81 1.44 5.99
C THR A 439 12.97 0.74 4.92
N ALA A 440 13.58 -0.13 4.11
CA ALA A 440 12.85 -0.94 3.12
C ALA A 440 11.67 -1.72 3.72
N PHE A 441 11.88 -2.31 4.91
CA PHE A 441 10.85 -3.02 5.65
C PHE A 441 9.74 -2.10 6.17
N GLN A 442 10.08 -0.93 6.71
CA GLN A 442 9.09 0.05 7.16
C GLN A 442 8.24 0.56 5.99
N ALA A 443 8.87 0.82 4.84
CA ALA A 443 8.17 1.22 3.63
C ALA A 443 7.28 0.09 3.10
N PHE A 444 7.68 -1.17 3.20
CA PHE A 444 6.85 -2.33 2.81
C PHE A 444 5.66 -2.59 3.75
N ALA A 445 5.84 -2.31 5.05
CA ALA A 445 4.82 -2.56 6.07
C ALA A 445 3.67 -1.52 6.08
N ARG A 446 3.89 -0.35 5.46
CA ARG A 446 2.86 0.66 5.24
C ARG A 446 1.84 0.18 4.21
#